data_AF-A0A7C5H8F0-F1
#
_entry.id   AF-A0A7C5H8F0-F1
#
_cell.length_a   1.000
_cell.length_b   1.000
_cell.length_c   1.000
_cell.angle_alpha   90.00
_cell.angle_beta   90.00
_cell.angle_gamma   90.00
#
_symmetry.space_group_name_H-M   'P 1'
#
loop_
_entity.id
_entity.type
_entity.pdbx_description
1 polymer ?
#
loop_
_entity_poly.entity_id
_entity_poly.type
_entity_poly.pdbx_seq_one_letter_code
_entity_poly.pdbx_strand_id
1 'polypeptide(L)'
;QNLKYSPAWAVGGFFVPILNLFLPYQVTKEIWKASDPNVSPESGLDWQDAPTSPLIISWWIAFLVSGFVGYSLFRMSISAETISDLISMSESALFGDIIHIAAATLQIILVRTIDKRQTIKSLQMFHTGNPQNELRRGLLI
;
A
#
# COMPACT_ATOMS: atom_id res chain seq x y z
N GLN A 1 0.84 15.99 -13.41
CA GLN A 1 1.22 15.15 -12.26
C GLN A 1 1.05 15.98 -10.99
N ASN A 2 -0.08 15.83 -10.29
CA ASN A 2 -0.31 16.46 -8.97
C ASN A 2 -0.43 15.34 -7.94
N LEU A 3 0.68 14.67 -7.64
CA LEU A 3 0.76 13.78 -6.47
C LEU A 3 1.01 14.66 -5.25
N LYS A 4 0.24 14.44 -4.18
CA LYS A 4 0.29 15.29 -2.99
C LYS A 4 1.60 15.12 -2.21
N TYR A 5 2.26 13.98 -2.41
CA TYR A 5 3.54 13.65 -1.81
C TYR A 5 4.63 13.51 -2.87
N SER A 6 5.76 14.19 -2.65
CA SER A 6 6.94 13.94 -3.47
C SER A 6 7.48 12.53 -3.22
N PRO A 7 8.14 11.89 -4.21
CA PRO A 7 8.70 10.55 -4.04
C PRO A 7 9.65 10.45 -2.83
N ALA A 8 10.39 11.51 -2.53
CA ALA A 8 11.27 11.59 -1.37
C ALA A 8 10.48 11.54 -0.04
N TRP A 9 9.37 12.26 0.05
CA TRP A 9 8.51 12.24 1.24
C TRP A 9 7.72 10.93 1.39
N ALA A 10 7.38 10.27 0.28
CA ALA A 10 6.73 8.97 0.30
C ALA A 10 7.59 7.90 1.01
N VAL A 11 8.92 8.02 0.97
CA VAL A 11 9.84 7.15 1.72
C VAL A 11 10.19 7.77 3.07
N GLY A 12 10.54 9.05 3.10
CA GLY A 12 11.03 9.75 4.29
C GLY A 12 10.02 9.81 5.44
N GLY A 13 8.73 9.91 5.15
CA GLY A 13 7.71 9.99 6.21
C GLY A 13 7.47 8.67 6.96
N PHE A 14 7.96 7.53 6.48
CA PHE A 14 7.96 6.28 7.26
C PHE A 14 8.89 6.36 8.49
N PHE A 15 9.88 7.25 8.47
CA PHE A 15 10.83 7.44 9.57
C PHE A 15 10.38 8.47 10.61
N VAL A 16 9.32 9.23 10.32
CA VAL A 16 8.73 10.19 11.27
C VAL A 16 7.56 9.50 11.98
N PRO A 17 7.61 9.27 13.31
CA PRO A 17 6.64 8.41 13.99
C PRO A 17 5.17 8.79 13.77
N ILE A 18 4.87 10.09 13.77
CA ILE A 18 3.50 10.59 13.55
C ILE A 18 3.08 10.40 12.09
N LEU A 19 3.98 10.65 11.14
CA LEU A 19 3.66 10.48 9.71
C LEU A 19 3.52 9.00 9.35
N ASN A 20 4.29 8.11 9.99
CA ASN A 20 4.20 6.68 9.79
C ASN A 20 2.80 6.12 10.15
N LEU A 21 1.97 6.86 10.91
CA LEU A 21 0.58 6.48 11.22
C LEU A 21 -0.46 6.89 10.16
N PHE A 22 -0.11 7.75 9.21
CA PHE A 22 -1.09 8.27 8.24
C PHE A 22 -0.60 8.21 6.81
N LEU A 23 0.69 8.42 6.61
CA LEU A 23 1.31 8.51 5.30
C LEU A 23 1.24 7.20 4.51
N PRO A 24 1.50 6.02 5.09
CA PRO A 24 1.47 4.78 4.30
C PRO A 24 0.08 4.50 3.74
N TYR A 25 -0.98 4.77 4.52
CA TYR A 25 -2.36 4.70 4.06
C TYR A 25 -2.63 5.69 2.91
N GLN A 26 -2.24 6.96 3.08
CA GLN A 26 -2.48 7.98 2.06
C GLN A 26 -1.75 7.69 0.75
N VAL A 27 -0.45 7.38 0.82
CA VAL A 27 0.37 7.06 -0.35
C VAL A 27 -0.17 5.82 -1.07
N THR A 28 -0.49 4.76 -0.33
CA THR A 28 -0.99 3.52 -0.96
C THR A 28 -2.37 3.71 -1.57
N LYS A 29 -3.24 4.53 -0.95
CA LYS A 29 -4.53 4.93 -1.51
C LYS A 29 -4.36 5.73 -2.81
N GLU A 30 -3.43 6.66 -2.85
CA GLU A 30 -3.12 7.43 -4.07
C GLU A 30 -2.60 6.51 -5.19
N ILE A 31 -1.64 5.62 -4.88
CA ILE A 31 -1.11 4.64 -5.83
C ILE A 31 -2.22 3.73 -6.36
N TRP A 32 -3.08 3.20 -5.48
CA TRP A 32 -4.20 2.33 -5.86
C TRP A 32 -5.13 3.01 -6.88
N LYS A 33 -5.50 4.26 -6.58
CA LYS A 33 -6.39 5.06 -7.42
C LYS A 33 -5.73 5.43 -8.76
N ALA A 34 -4.48 5.88 -8.73
CA ALA A 34 -3.73 6.21 -9.93
C ALA A 34 -3.47 4.99 -10.84
N SER A 35 -3.41 3.80 -10.25
CA SER A 35 -3.23 2.54 -10.96
C SER A 35 -4.52 2.01 -11.61
N ASP A 36 -5.67 2.66 -11.41
CA ASP A 36 -6.93 2.19 -12.01
C ASP A 36 -6.86 2.23 -13.55
N PRO A 37 -7.09 1.10 -14.24
CA PRO A 37 -7.03 1.02 -15.71
C PRO A 37 -8.21 1.73 -16.40
N ASN A 38 -9.31 1.99 -15.70
CA ASN A 38 -10.47 2.67 -16.30
C ASN A 38 -10.32 4.19 -16.35
N VAL A 39 -9.27 4.74 -15.73
CA VAL A 39 -9.01 6.18 -15.73
C VAL A 39 -8.19 6.56 -16.96
N SER A 40 -8.78 7.40 -17.82
CA SER A 40 -8.12 7.90 -19.04
C SER A 40 -6.85 8.69 -18.72
N PRO A 41 -5.75 8.53 -19.49
CA PRO A 41 -4.56 9.36 -19.37
C PRO A 41 -4.80 10.85 -19.70
N GLU A 42 -5.84 11.15 -20.48
CA GLU A 42 -6.09 12.49 -21.07
C GLU A 42 -6.68 13.48 -20.06
N SER A 43 -7.54 13.00 -19.14
CA SER A 43 -8.11 13.78 -18.05
C SER A 43 -7.26 13.59 -16.79
N GLY A 44 -6.17 14.36 -16.68
CA GLY A 44 -5.14 14.21 -15.63
C GLY A 44 -5.57 14.29 -14.14
N LEU A 45 -6.87 14.35 -13.83
CA LEU A 45 -7.44 14.43 -12.49
C LEU A 45 -8.52 13.37 -12.16
N ASP A 46 -9.03 12.60 -13.13
CA ASP A 46 -10.15 11.66 -12.90
C ASP A 46 -9.82 10.48 -11.97
N TRP A 47 -8.53 10.20 -11.74
CA TRP A 47 -8.11 9.14 -10.83
C TRP A 47 -8.47 9.43 -9.37
N GLN A 48 -8.67 10.70 -9.00
CA GLN A 48 -8.99 11.05 -7.61
C GLN A 48 -10.35 10.51 -7.17
N ASP A 49 -11.28 10.34 -8.10
CA ASP A 49 -12.63 9.80 -7.85
C ASP A 49 -12.70 8.28 -7.96
N ALA A 50 -11.59 7.63 -8.34
CA ALA A 50 -11.54 6.17 -8.45
C ALA A 50 -11.85 5.49 -7.09
N PRO A 51 -12.59 4.38 -7.11
CA PRO A 51 -12.99 3.68 -5.89
C PRO A 51 -11.78 3.12 -5.14
N THR A 52 -11.80 3.25 -3.81
CA THR A 52 -10.80 2.62 -2.93
C THR A 52 -11.18 1.20 -2.59
N SER A 53 -10.20 0.30 -2.53
CA SER A 53 -10.43 -1.07 -2.08
C SER A 53 -10.42 -1.20 -0.56
N PRO A 54 -11.35 -1.98 0.04
CA PRO A 54 -11.31 -2.35 1.46
C PRO A 54 -9.98 -3.00 1.87
N LEU A 55 -9.29 -3.67 0.93
CA LEU A 55 -7.98 -4.30 1.15
C LEU A 55 -6.95 -3.31 1.72
N ILE A 56 -6.97 -2.05 1.29
CA ILE A 56 -6.05 -1.02 1.78
C ILE A 56 -6.29 -0.74 3.25
N ILE A 57 -7.56 -0.65 3.67
CA ILE A 57 -7.94 -0.40 5.06
C ILE A 57 -7.59 -1.64 5.91
N SER A 58 -7.91 -2.85 5.43
CA SER A 58 -7.59 -4.08 6.15
C SER A 58 -6.09 -4.26 6.35
N TRP A 59 -5.29 -4.04 5.31
CA TRP A 59 -3.83 -4.05 5.41
C TRP A 59 -3.33 -2.99 6.39
N TRP A 60 -3.88 -1.77 6.31
CA TRP A 60 -3.45 -0.66 7.15
C TRP A 60 -3.73 -0.92 8.64
N ILE A 61 -4.91 -1.45 8.97
CA ILE A 61 -5.24 -1.86 10.33
C ILE A 61 -4.29 -2.97 10.80
N ALA A 62 -4.05 -3.99 9.98
CA ALA A 62 -3.15 -5.08 10.32
C ALA A 62 -1.71 -4.59 10.60
N PHE A 63 -1.21 -3.64 9.80
CA PHE A 63 0.08 -2.99 10.00
C PHE A 63 0.14 -2.20 11.32
N LEU A 64 -0.92 -1.45 11.66
CA LEU A 64 -0.97 -0.73 12.93
C LEU A 64 -0.97 -1.68 14.14
N VAL A 65 -1.74 -2.77 14.06
CA VAL A 65 -1.78 -3.78 15.12
C VAL A 65 -0.42 -4.46 15.26
N SER A 66 0.24 -4.81 14.15
CA SER A 66 1.59 -5.43 14.20
C SER A 66 2.62 -4.49 14.81
N GLY A 67 2.55 -3.18 14.49
CA GLY A 67 3.39 -2.16 15.12
C GLY A 67 3.15 -2.01 16.63
N PHE A 68 1.89 -2.06 17.07
CA PHE A 68 1.54 -2.02 18.49
C PHE A 68 2.07 -3.25 19.24
N VAL A 69 1.94 -4.45 18.66
CA VAL A 69 2.53 -5.69 19.20
C VAL A 69 4.05 -5.55 19.33
N GLY A 70 4.72 -5.07 18.27
CA GLY A 70 6.17 -4.84 18.31
C GLY A 70 6.60 -3.86 19.40
N TYR A 71 5.86 -2.76 19.58
CA TYR A 71 6.09 -1.82 20.67
C TYR A 71 5.87 -2.46 22.04
N SER A 72 4.82 -3.25 22.21
CA SER A 72 4.56 -3.98 23.47
C SER A 72 5.70 -4.95 23.79
N LEU A 73 6.14 -5.75 22.81
CA LEU A 73 7.27 -6.68 22.98
C LEU A 73 8.56 -5.95 23.30
N PHE A 74 8.83 -4.81 22.65
CA PHE A 74 9.98 -3.98 22.97
C PHE A 74 9.93 -3.47 24.41
N ARG A 75 8.76 -3.02 24.88
CA ARG A 75 8.57 -2.59 26.27
C ARG A 75 8.79 -3.73 27.27
N MET A 76 8.24 -4.91 26.99
CA MET A 76 8.46 -6.12 27.80
C MET A 76 9.94 -6.51 27.83
N SER A 77 10.64 -6.38 26.70
CA SER A 77 12.07 -6.73 26.61
C SER A 77 12.96 -5.83 27.47
N ILE A 78 12.61 -4.55 27.63
CA ILE A 78 13.35 -3.60 28.48
C ILE A 78 13.07 -3.86 29.97
N SER A 79 11.86 -4.32 30.32
CA SER A 79 11.45 -4.54 31.72
C SER A 79 11.62 -5.98 32.21
N ALA A 80 12.07 -6.90 31.36
CA ALA A 80 12.22 -8.31 31.72
C ALA A 80 13.43 -8.51 32.64
N GLU A 81 13.19 -8.92 33.89
CA GLU A 81 14.24 -9.17 34.88
C GLU A 81 14.29 -10.64 35.31
N THR A 82 13.22 -11.39 35.07
CA THR A 82 13.09 -12.79 35.50
C THR A 82 12.91 -13.76 34.34
N ILE A 83 13.13 -15.06 34.58
CA ILE A 83 12.83 -16.12 33.61
C ILE A 83 11.33 -16.12 33.27
N SER A 84 10.45 -15.83 34.22
CA SER A 84 9.01 -15.75 33.97
C SER A 84 8.67 -14.65 32.96
N ASP A 85 9.32 -13.48 33.06
CA ASP A 85 9.11 -12.38 32.12
C ASP A 85 9.53 -12.75 30.71
N LEU A 86 10.64 -13.49 30.57
CA LEU A 86 11.11 -14.00 29.29
C LEU A 86 10.14 -15.01 28.67
N ILE A 87 9.51 -15.87 29.48
CA ILE A 87 8.49 -16.82 29.03
C ILE A 87 7.26 -16.05 28.53
N SER A 88 6.72 -15.12 29.32
CA SER A 88 5.55 -14.31 28.94
C SER A 88 5.81 -13.44 27.70
N MET A 89 7.03 -12.91 27.56
CA MET A 89 7.47 -12.22 26.34
C MET A 89 7.47 -13.18 25.14
N SER A 90 7.96 -14.41 25.30
CA SER A 90 8.00 -15.41 24.22
C SER A 90 6.59 -15.84 23.79
N GLU A 91 5.67 -16.05 24.74
CA GLU A 91 4.26 -16.34 24.44
C GLU A 91 3.63 -15.20 23.64
N SER A 92 3.83 -13.96 24.10
CA SER A 92 3.35 -12.75 23.41
C SER A 92 3.95 -12.61 22.01
N ALA A 93 5.23 -12.98 21.84
CA ALA A 93 5.92 -12.94 20.56
C ALA A 93 5.31 -13.94 19.58
N LEU A 94 5.01 -15.18 20.01
CA LEU A 94 4.37 -16.19 19.17
C LEU A 94 2.99 -15.74 18.69
N PHE A 95 2.17 -15.13 19.54
CA PHE A 95 0.90 -14.53 19.11
C PHE A 95 1.12 -13.36 18.14
N GLY A 96 2.14 -12.55 18.41
CA GLY A 96 2.55 -11.45 17.57
C GLY A 96 2.98 -11.85 16.16
N ASP A 97 3.63 -13.00 16.02
CA ASP A 97 4.08 -13.55 14.74
C ASP A 97 2.89 -13.88 13.83
N ILE A 98 1.80 -14.41 14.39
CA ILE A 98 0.57 -14.70 13.62
C ILE A 98 0.00 -13.41 13.01
N ILE A 99 -0.05 -12.35 13.81
CA ILE A 99 -0.54 -11.03 13.37
C ILE A 99 0.39 -10.46 12.29
N HIS A 100 1.72 -10.57 12.48
CA HIS A 100 2.69 -10.14 11.49
C HIS A 100 2.56 -10.90 10.17
N ILE A 101 2.38 -12.22 10.21
CA ILE A 101 2.17 -13.04 9.01
C ILE A 101 0.90 -12.62 8.27
N ALA A 102 -0.19 -12.37 8.98
CA ALA A 102 -1.44 -11.88 8.38
C ALA A 102 -1.25 -10.51 7.73
N ALA A 103 -0.59 -9.57 8.41
CA ALA A 103 -0.27 -8.24 7.88
C ALA A 103 0.62 -8.32 6.63
N ALA A 104 1.66 -9.14 6.66
CA ALA A 104 2.56 -9.38 5.53
C ALA A 104 1.83 -10.02 4.34
N THR A 105 0.90 -10.94 4.60
CA THR A 105 0.08 -11.56 3.57
C THR A 105 -0.80 -10.52 2.88
N LEU A 106 -1.49 -9.67 3.65
CA LEU A 106 -2.29 -8.56 3.10
C LEU A 106 -1.43 -7.58 2.29
N GLN A 107 -0.22 -7.26 2.76
CA GLN A 107 0.75 -6.42 2.04
C GLN A 107 1.09 -7.03 0.68
N ILE A 108 1.45 -8.32 0.63
CA ILE A 108 1.81 -9.00 -0.61
C ILE A 108 0.64 -9.00 -1.59
N ILE A 109 -0.57 -9.29 -1.12
CA ILE A 109 -1.79 -9.26 -1.94
C ILE A 109 -2.02 -7.85 -2.50
N LEU A 110 -1.85 -6.82 -1.66
CA LEU A 110 -2.04 -5.43 -2.05
C LEU A 110 -1.04 -5.01 -3.14
N VAL A 111 0.25 -5.28 -2.94
CA VAL A 111 1.31 -4.97 -3.93
C VAL A 111 1.05 -5.68 -5.25
N ARG A 112 0.76 -6.98 -5.22
CA ARG A 112 0.45 -7.77 -6.43
C ARG A 112 -0.80 -7.27 -7.15
N THR A 113 -1.79 -6.77 -6.41
CA THR A 113 -3.01 -6.24 -7.02
C THR A 113 -2.76 -4.90 -7.70
N ILE A 114 -1.96 -4.04 -7.08
CA ILE A 114 -1.54 -2.76 -7.68
C ILE A 114 -0.71 -3.02 -8.94
N ASP A 115 0.26 -3.93 -8.87
CA ASP A 115 1.13 -4.28 -10.01
C ASP A 115 0.34 -4.81 -11.22
N LYS A 116 -0.63 -5.70 -10.99
CA LYS A 116 -1.55 -6.17 -12.03
C LYS A 116 -2.33 -5.02 -12.67
N ARG A 117 -2.86 -4.11 -11.85
CA ARG A 117 -3.61 -2.93 -12.33
C ARG A 117 -2.72 -2.02 -13.19
N GLN A 118 -1.49 -1.75 -12.75
CA GLN A 118 -0.51 -0.96 -13.50
C GLN A 118 -0.13 -1.63 -14.83
N THR A 119 0.08 -2.95 -14.83
CA THR A 119 0.37 -3.72 -16.04
C THR A 119 -0.75 -3.60 -17.06
N ILE A 120 -2.00 -3.82 -16.66
CA ILE A 120 -3.18 -3.70 -17.55
C ILE A 120 -3.27 -2.28 -18.13
N LYS A 121 -3.11 -1.26 -17.28
CA LYS A 121 -3.15 0.13 -17.70
C LYS A 121 -2.05 0.45 -18.71
N SER A 122 -0.82 -0.05 -18.48
CA SER A 122 0.30 0.15 -19.41
C SER A 122 0.02 -0.50 -20.78
N LEU A 123 -0.54 -1.71 -20.80
CA LEU A 123 -0.90 -2.42 -22.03
C LEU A 123 -1.95 -1.66 -22.83
N GLN A 124 -2.95 -1.09 -22.14
CA GLN A 124 -3.96 -0.24 -22.78
C GLN A 124 -3.34 1.01 -23.41
N MET A 125 -2.43 1.69 -22.70
CA MET A 125 -1.71 2.85 -23.23
C MET A 125 -0.87 2.51 -24.48
N PHE A 126 -0.20 1.36 -24.50
CA PHE A 126 0.54 0.90 -25.68
C PHE A 126 -0.39 0.59 -26.86
N HIS A 127 -1.58 0.03 -26.61
CA HIS A 127 -2.56 -0.22 -27.67
C HIS A 127 -3.20 1.07 -28.22
N THR A 128 -3.50 2.06 -27.37
CA THR A 128 -4.09 3.32 -27.81
C THR A 128 -3.08 4.24 -28.49
N GLY A 129 -1.82 4.26 -28.05
CA GLY A 129 -0.74 5.06 -28.65
C GLY A 129 -0.09 4.47 -29.91
N ASN A 130 -0.61 3.36 -30.46
CA ASN A 130 -0.09 2.78 -31.70
C ASN A 130 -0.58 3.61 -32.92
N PRO A 131 0.32 4.21 -33.72
CA PRO A 131 -0.07 5.03 -34.87
C PRO A 131 -0.95 4.29 -35.89
N GLN A 132 -0.82 2.97 -36.01
CA GLN A 132 -1.70 2.18 -36.90
C GLN A 132 -3.16 2.10 -36.41
N ASN A 133 -3.38 2.20 -35.09
CA ASN A 133 -4.72 2.19 -34.50
C ASN A 133 -5.40 3.56 -34.63
N GLU A 134 -4.63 4.66 -34.58
CA GLU A 134 -5.15 6.00 -34.88
C GLU A 134 -5.56 6.15 -36.35
N LEU A 135 -4.76 5.61 -37.28
CA LEU A 135 -5.11 5.59 -38.71
C LEU A 135 -6.38 4.77 -38.98
N ARG A 136 -6.55 3.62 -38.32
CA ARG A 136 -7.80 2.83 -38.42
C ARG A 136 -9.01 3.56 -37.84
N ARG A 137 -8.86 4.30 -36.74
CA ARG A 137 -9.96 5.12 -36.18
C ARG A 137 -10.31 6.29 -37.11
N GLY A 138 -9.31 6.97 -37.68
CA GLY A 138 -9.53 8.08 -38.62
C GLY A 138 -10.13 7.66 -39.97
N LEU A 139 -10.03 6.38 -40.34
CA LEU A 139 -10.63 5.81 -41.56
C LEU A 139 -12.08 5.32 -41.38
N LEU A 140 -12.58 5.24 -40.15
CA LEU A 140 -13.94 4.79 -39.82
C LEU A 140 -14.89 5.93 -39.44
N ILE A 141 -14.43 7.18 -39.55
CA ILE A 141 -15.20 8.42 -39.36
C ILE A 141 -15.28 9.12 -40.71
#